data_AF-A0A8D8FXJ2-F1
#
_entry.id   AF-A0A8D8FXJ2-F1
#
_cell.length_a   1.000
_cell.length_b   1.000
_cell.length_c   1.000
_cell.angle_alpha   90.00
_cell.angle_beta   90.00
_cell.angle_gamma   90.00
#
_symmetry.space_group_name_H-M   'P 1'
#
loop_
_entity.id
_entity.type
_entity.pdbx_description
1 polymer ?
#
loop_
_entity_poly.entity_id
_entity_poly.type
_entity_poly.pdbx_seq_one_letter_code
_entity_poly.pdbx_strand_id
1 'polypeptide(L)'
;LDYNAKANSPALGVRILPGGKKLTTFQTTPRMQSYIVAFLVSDFITERQISKEPHQIAVSTLARPTAAHLLSYSVDASVKFLRTMEEYFGQSYAMSKMDNVAVNDDHFWAGAM
;
A
#
# COMPACT_ATOMS: atom_id res chain seq x y z
N LEU A 1 -18.57 7.42 6.49
CA LEU A 1 -17.58 6.56 7.19
C LEU A 1 -16.78 5.75 6.14
N ASP A 2 -16.66 6.27 4.93
CA ASP A 2 -16.38 5.45 3.74
C ASP A 2 -14.90 5.52 3.35
N TYR A 3 -14.17 6.42 4.01
CA TYR A 3 -12.72 6.55 3.90
C TYR A 3 -12.01 5.52 4.77
N ASN A 4 -10.90 5.03 4.25
CA ASN A 4 -9.95 4.14 4.88
C ASN A 4 -8.57 4.80 4.92
N ALA A 5 -7.82 4.50 5.97
CA ALA A 5 -6.45 4.99 6.11
C ALA A 5 -5.45 3.88 5.73
N LYS A 6 -4.42 4.22 4.95
CA LYS A 6 -3.24 3.41 4.67
C LYS A 6 -1.99 4.17 5.13
N ALA A 7 -0.95 3.44 5.49
CA ALA A 7 0.36 3.97 5.83
C ALA A 7 1.44 2.94 5.43
N ASN A 8 2.72 3.26 5.69
CA ASN A 8 3.84 2.35 5.43
C ASN A 8 3.59 0.95 6.00
N SER A 9 3.22 0.87 7.28
CA SER A 9 3.00 -0.39 7.99
C SER A 9 1.54 -0.88 7.95
N PRO A 10 1.28 -2.16 8.25
CA PRO A 10 -0.08 -2.69 8.40
C PRO A 10 -0.88 -1.98 9.50
N ALA A 11 -2.19 -1.87 9.30
CA ALA A 11 -3.10 -1.41 10.35
C ALA A 11 -3.19 -2.46 11.47
N LEU A 12 -3.03 -2.02 12.72
CA LEU A 12 -3.31 -2.80 13.93
C LEU A 12 -4.81 -2.89 14.22
N GLY A 13 -5.55 -1.83 13.88
CA GLY A 13 -6.99 -1.79 14.10
C GLY A 13 -7.59 -0.42 13.82
N VAL A 14 -8.93 -0.40 13.82
CA VAL A 14 -9.73 0.81 13.62
C VAL A 14 -10.70 0.95 14.79
N ARG A 15 -10.75 2.13 15.39
CA ARG A 15 -11.72 2.49 16.44
C ARG A 15 -12.63 3.60 15.94
N ILE A 16 -13.93 3.40 16.06
CA ILE A 16 -14.93 4.45 15.80
C ILE A 16 -14.96 5.39 17.00
N LEU A 17 -14.91 6.69 16.73
CA LEU A 17 -14.93 7.75 17.73
C LEU A 17 -16.25 8.54 17.66
N PRO A 18 -16.63 9.26 18.74
CA PRO A 18 -17.76 10.18 18.70
C PRO A 18 -17.66 11.19 17.56
N GLY A 19 -18.80 11.63 17.04
CA GLY A 19 -18.87 12.58 15.92
C GLY A 19 -18.51 11.97 14.55
N GLY A 20 -18.66 10.65 14.39
CA GLY A 20 -18.51 10.00 13.08
C GLY A 20 -17.07 9.87 12.58
N LYS A 21 -16.08 9.96 13.47
CA LYS A 21 -14.66 9.86 13.14
C LYS A 21 -14.13 8.43 13.27
N LYS A 22 -13.05 8.12 12.56
CA LYS A 22 -12.30 6.87 12.70
C LYS A 22 -10.87 7.18 13.17
N LEU A 23 -10.36 6.34 14.06
CA LEU A 23 -8.95 6.28 14.41
C LEU A 23 -8.38 4.94 13.94
N THR A 24 -7.47 4.99 12.98
CA THR A 24 -6.70 3.81 12.53
C THR A 24 -5.32 3.85 13.17
N THR A 25 -4.96 2.80 13.89
CA THR A 25 -3.61 2.63 14.46
C THR A 25 -2.81 1.71 13.56
N PHE A 26 -1.55 2.05 13.27
CA PHE A 26 -0.65 1.24 12.45
C PHE A 26 0.48 0.65 13.28
N GLN A 27 1.07 -0.45 12.81
CA GLN A 27 2.28 -1.02 13.40
C GLN A 27 3.45 -0.03 13.30
N THR A 28 4.34 -0.04 14.28
CA THR A 28 5.59 0.73 14.24
C THR A 28 6.42 0.32 13.03
N THR A 29 6.93 1.29 12.27
CA THR A 29 7.80 1.03 11.13
C THR A 29 9.18 0.55 11.59
N PRO A 30 9.93 -0.18 10.75
CA PRO A 30 11.37 -0.28 10.92
C PRO A 30 12.03 1.11 10.97
N ARG A 31 13.28 1.18 11.43
CA ARG A 31 14.05 2.42 11.36
C ARG A 31 14.16 2.86 9.90
N MET A 32 13.69 4.07 9.61
CA MET A 32 13.67 4.62 8.27
C MET A 32 13.85 6.14 8.31
N GLN A 33 14.27 6.72 7.19
CA GLN A 33 14.43 8.17 7.05
C GLN A 33 13.05 8.85 6.97
N SER A 34 12.97 10.09 7.43
CA SER A 34 11.70 10.83 7.49
C SER A 34 11.04 11.04 6.13
N TYR A 35 11.82 11.09 5.04
CA TYR A 35 11.31 11.36 3.69
C TYR A 35 10.50 10.20 3.09
N ILE A 36 10.54 9.00 3.70
CA ILE A 36 9.72 7.85 3.27
C ILE A 36 8.51 7.60 4.17
N VAL A 37 8.20 8.52 5.08
CA VAL A 37 6.94 8.49 5.84
C VAL A 37 5.78 8.80 4.89
N ALA A 38 4.80 7.92 4.82
CA ALA A 38 3.63 8.08 3.96
C ALA A 38 2.35 7.59 4.64
N PHE A 39 1.26 8.32 4.42
CA PHE A 39 -0.10 7.89 4.74
C PHE A 39 -1.11 8.44 3.74
N LEU A 40 -2.21 7.72 3.57
CA LEU A 40 -3.29 8.02 2.65
C LEU A 40 -4.62 7.87 3.37
N VAL A 41 -5.52 8.83 3.19
CA VAL A 41 -6.93 8.71 3.59
C VAL A 41 -7.78 8.82 2.34
N SER A 42 -8.45 7.74 1.98
CA SER A 42 -9.16 7.66 0.69
C SER A 42 -10.34 6.68 0.75
N ASP A 43 -11.27 6.84 -0.17
CA ASP A 43 -12.32 5.89 -0.53
C ASP A 43 -11.91 4.96 -1.70
N PHE A 44 -10.60 4.84 -1.94
CA PHE A 44 -10.06 4.11 -3.09
C PHE A 44 -10.42 2.62 -3.04
N ILE A 45 -10.65 2.07 -4.23
CA ILE A 45 -10.79 0.63 -4.44
C ILE A 45 -9.39 0.01 -4.37
N THR A 46 -9.30 -1.15 -3.75
CA THR A 46 -8.06 -1.90 -3.57
C THR A 46 -8.15 -3.24 -4.29
N GLU A 47 -7.17 -3.54 -5.13
CA GLU A 47 -6.91 -4.89 -5.60
C GLU A 47 -5.68 -5.43 -4.87
N ARG A 48 -5.70 -6.71 -4.47
CA ARG A 48 -4.67 -7.29 -3.62
C ARG A 48 -4.32 -8.70 -4.04
N GLN A 49 -3.03 -9.02 -3.95
CA GLN A 49 -2.51 -10.37 -4.04
C GLN A 49 -1.62 -10.69 -2.84
N ILE A 50 -1.58 -11.97 -2.49
CA ILE A 50 -0.62 -12.51 -1.51
C ILE A 50 0.44 -13.23 -2.32
N SER A 51 1.63 -12.66 -2.35
CA SER A 51 2.77 -13.36 -2.91
C SER A 51 3.32 -14.30 -1.83
N LYS A 52 3.48 -15.60 -2.12
CA LYS A 52 3.65 -16.65 -1.08
C LYS A 52 5.10 -17.09 -0.83
N GLU A 53 5.96 -17.03 -1.83
CA GLU A 53 7.34 -17.52 -1.80
C GLU A 53 8.31 -16.41 -2.18
N PRO A 54 9.49 -16.27 -1.54
CA PRO A 54 10.01 -17.05 -0.41
C PRO A 54 9.28 -16.81 0.92
N HIS A 55 8.44 -15.78 1.02
CA HIS A 55 7.61 -15.51 2.20
C HIS A 55 6.35 -14.73 1.82
N GLN A 56 5.37 -14.67 2.73
CA GLN A 56 4.08 -14.04 2.48
C GLN A 56 4.16 -12.51 2.53
N ILE A 57 3.95 -11.86 1.39
CA ILE A 57 3.86 -10.40 1.26
C ILE A 57 2.51 -10.04 0.67
N ALA A 58 1.81 -9.12 1.33
CA ALA A 58 0.58 -8.54 0.84
C ALA A 58 0.88 -7.39 -0.14
N VAL A 59 0.72 -7.62 -1.44
CA VAL A 59 0.89 -6.59 -2.47
C VAL A 59 -0.48 -6.08 -2.86
N SER A 60 -0.69 -4.77 -2.79
CA SER A 60 -1.95 -4.14 -3.16
C SER A 60 -1.73 -2.97 -4.12
N THR A 61 -2.69 -2.74 -5.01
CA THR A 61 -2.77 -1.49 -5.78
C THR A 61 -4.10 -0.81 -5.47
N LEU A 62 -4.07 0.51 -5.28
CA LEU A 62 -5.21 1.34 -4.92
C LEU A 62 -5.43 2.45 -5.94
N ALA A 63 -6.68 2.72 -6.30
CA ALA A 63 -7.05 3.86 -7.14
C ALA A 63 -8.47 4.36 -6.83
N ARG A 64 -8.79 5.56 -7.33
CA ARG A 64 -10.18 6.05 -7.34
C ARG A 64 -11.11 5.03 -8.01
N PRO A 65 -12.38 4.92 -7.59
CA PRO A 65 -13.34 3.97 -8.17
C PRO A 65 -13.43 4.02 -9.71
N THR A 66 -13.31 5.20 -10.31
CA THR A 66 -13.33 5.39 -11.77
C THR A 66 -12.18 4.70 -12.52
N ALA A 67 -11.07 4.42 -11.84
CA ALA A 67 -9.88 3.77 -12.41
C ALA A 67 -9.66 2.35 -11.87
N ALA A 68 -10.60 1.80 -11.09
CA ALA A 68 -10.45 0.50 -10.45
C ALA A 68 -10.22 -0.67 -11.44
N HIS A 69 -10.75 -0.54 -12.65
CA HIS A 69 -10.59 -1.53 -13.73
C HIS A 69 -9.14 -1.67 -14.26
N LEU A 70 -8.24 -0.76 -13.87
CA LEU A 70 -6.83 -0.75 -14.28
C LEU A 70 -5.89 -1.37 -13.23
N LEU A 71 -6.41 -1.80 -12.08
CA LEU A 71 -5.59 -2.24 -10.94
C LEU A 71 -4.90 -3.59 -11.16
N SER A 72 -5.52 -4.49 -11.94
CA SER A 72 -5.08 -5.88 -12.07
C SER A 72 -3.68 -6.01 -12.65
N TYR A 73 -3.39 -5.27 -13.72
CA TYR A 73 -2.06 -5.24 -14.30
C TYR A 73 -1.01 -4.74 -13.30
N SER A 74 -1.32 -3.69 -12.54
CA SER A 74 -0.38 -3.11 -11.59
C SER A 74 -0.04 -4.08 -10.46
N VAL A 75 -1.03 -4.76 -9.88
CA VAL A 75 -0.78 -5.71 -8.79
C VAL A 75 -0.02 -6.95 -9.30
N ASP A 76 -0.37 -7.47 -10.48
CA ASP A 76 0.33 -8.58 -11.14
C ASP A 76 1.79 -8.25 -11.41
N ALA A 77 2.05 -7.09 -12.01
CA ALA A 77 3.40 -6.63 -12.33
C ALA A 77 4.22 -6.41 -11.05
N SER A 78 3.62 -5.81 -10.02
CA SER A 78 4.30 -5.55 -8.75
C SER A 78 4.72 -6.83 -8.04
N VAL A 79 3.88 -7.87 -8.04
CA VAL A 79 4.25 -9.18 -7.50
C VAL A 79 5.42 -9.79 -8.27
N LYS A 80 5.42 -9.72 -9.60
CA LYS A 80 6.52 -10.23 -10.43
C LYS A 80 7.83 -9.49 -10.16
N PHE A 81 7.80 -8.15 -10.21
CA PHE A 81 8.99 -7.34 -9.95
C PHE A 81 9.55 -7.54 -8.56
N LEU A 82 8.69 -7.61 -7.54
CA LEU A 82 9.11 -7.90 -6.17
C LEU A 82 9.93 -9.20 -6.11
N ARG A 83 9.45 -10.29 -6.71
CA ARG A 83 10.17 -11.57 -6.71
C ARG A 83 11.44 -11.56 -7.54
N THR A 84 11.40 -10.95 -8.73
CA THR A 84 12.60 -10.77 -9.54
C THR A 84 13.67 -9.97 -8.81
N MET A 85 13.30 -8.93 -8.05
CA MET A 85 14.26 -8.15 -7.26
C MET A 85 14.82 -8.96 -6.08
N GLU A 86 13.99 -9.74 -5.39
CA GLU A 86 14.47 -10.61 -4.31
C GLU A 86 15.46 -11.66 -4.80
N GLU A 87 15.18 -12.30 -5.93
CA GLU A 87 16.08 -13.25 -6.59
C GLU A 87 17.37 -12.56 -7.03
N TYR A 88 17.26 -11.41 -7.68
CA TYR A 88 18.40 -10.67 -8.21
C TYR A 88 19.36 -10.21 -7.11
N PHE A 89 18.84 -9.67 -6.01
CA PHE A 89 19.66 -9.19 -4.89
C PHE A 89 19.99 -10.27 -3.86
N GLY A 90 19.37 -11.46 -3.96
CA GLY A 90 19.50 -12.52 -2.95
C GLY A 90 18.98 -12.11 -1.56
N GLN A 91 18.03 -11.16 -1.50
CA GLN A 91 17.48 -10.63 -0.25
C GLN A 91 15.96 -10.57 -0.30
N SER A 92 15.33 -11.06 0.77
CA SER A 92 13.88 -10.96 0.97
C SER A 92 13.47 -9.51 1.30
N TYR A 93 12.32 -9.10 0.78
CA TYR A 93 11.71 -7.83 1.13
C TYR A 93 11.38 -7.77 2.63
N ALA A 94 11.74 -6.66 3.28
CA ALA A 94 11.74 -6.59 4.74
C ALA A 94 10.35 -6.36 5.37
N MET A 95 9.35 -5.96 4.59
CA MET A 95 8.01 -5.64 5.10
C MET A 95 6.98 -6.70 4.72
N SER A 96 5.95 -6.84 5.54
CA SER A 96 4.84 -7.79 5.30
C SER A 96 3.82 -7.31 4.25
N LYS A 97 3.95 -6.07 3.76
CA LYS A 97 3.07 -5.48 2.75
C LYS A 97 3.77 -4.47 1.85
N MET A 98 3.18 -4.26 0.67
CA MET A 98 3.49 -3.21 -0.29
C MET A 98 2.17 -2.68 -0.85
N ASP A 99 1.96 -1.37 -0.80
CA ASP A 99 0.76 -0.72 -1.34
C ASP A 99 1.21 0.29 -2.42
N ASN A 100 0.80 0.08 -3.67
CA ASN A 100 0.93 1.04 -4.76
C ASN A 100 -0.34 1.88 -4.86
N VAL A 101 -0.22 3.20 -4.99
CA VAL A 101 -1.37 4.09 -5.00
C VAL A 101 -1.34 4.97 -6.24
N ALA A 102 -2.37 4.88 -7.07
CA ALA A 102 -2.56 5.79 -8.19
C ALA A 102 -3.12 7.13 -7.69
N VAL A 103 -2.24 8.12 -7.56
CA VAL A 103 -2.60 9.52 -7.28
C VAL A 103 -2.56 10.29 -8.61
N ASN A 104 -3.58 11.10 -8.87
CA ASN A 104 -3.67 11.89 -10.10
C ASN A 104 -2.58 12.97 -10.13
N ASP A 105 -2.02 13.23 -11.31
CA ASP A 105 -0.96 14.21 -11.59
C ASP A 105 -1.26 15.62 -11.03
N ASP A 106 -2.52 16.05 -11.03
CA ASP A 106 -2.95 17.32 -10.42
C ASP A 106 -2.61 17.43 -8.92
N HIS A 107 -2.39 16.28 -8.26
CA HIS A 107 -2.06 16.16 -6.85
C HIS A 107 -0.71 15.49 -6.60
N PHE A 108 0.00 15.05 -7.64
CA PHE A 108 1.26 14.31 -7.52
C PHE A 108 2.19 14.66 -8.68
N TRP A 109 3.10 15.61 -8.43
CA TRP A 109 3.91 16.24 -9.46
C TRP A 109 5.07 15.36 -9.98
N ALA A 110 5.45 14.33 -9.23
CA ALA A 110 6.47 13.36 -9.62
C ALA A 110 5.81 12.18 -10.36
N GLY A 111 6.58 11.40 -11.13
CA GLY A 111 6.04 10.19 -11.75
C GLY A 111 5.71 9.06 -10.76
N ALA A 112 6.49 8.96 -9.67
CA ALA A 112 6.31 8.04 -8.55
C ALA A 112 7.16 8.52 -7.36
N MET A 113 6.90 8.00 -6.15
CA MET A 113 7.73 8.19 -4.95
C MET A 113 7.83 6.91 -4.13
#